data_AF-F3MBG4-F1
#
_entry.id   AF-F3MBG4-F1
#
_cell.length_a   1.000
_cell.length_b   1.000
_cell.length_c   1.000
_cell.angle_alpha   90.00
_cell.angle_beta   90.00
_cell.angle_gamma   90.00
#
_symmetry.space_group_name_H-M   'P 1'
#
loop_
_entity.id
_entity.type
_entity.pdbx_description
1 polymer ?
#
loop_
_entity_poly.entity_id
_entity_poly.type
_entity_poly.pdbx_seq_one_letter_code
_entity_poly.pdbx_strand_id
1 'polypeptide(L)'
;MIKRTNISRFHYGQEDISELENASLQVLHIFEKTKRVLSQYVPESLWSAVCGTSPDAVASVSQDGTARVDMFQKWVKAPGGWKFIGYETETLNSSSEQNKGRMGRFLHMIIWSLYEKIVMLHPFLGSEAFFDGEELDVIAHYFVPTYISAVPLVQQGKAYKTIQAGIVLYQEHIEAPAVIMQSEGGLLEGNWMTGVNLDAGGFAGIRPYLKVPGGERAYMEAEII
;
A
#
# COMPACT_ATOMS: atom_id res chain seq x y z
N MET A 1 0.01 5.21 27.33
CA MET A 1 1.40 4.74 27.15
C MET A 1 1.31 3.51 26.26
N ILE A 2 1.85 3.57 25.04
CA ILE A 2 1.79 2.42 24.10
C ILE A 2 2.65 1.31 24.70
N LYS A 3 2.06 0.11 24.88
CA LYS A 3 2.79 -1.05 25.39
C LYS A 3 3.73 -1.54 24.30
N ARG A 4 5.04 -1.51 24.56
CA ARG A 4 6.04 -2.04 23.64
C ARG A 4 6.37 -3.48 23.99
N THR A 5 6.50 -4.31 22.97
CA THR A 5 6.89 -5.72 23.11
C THR A 5 8.35 -5.89 22.71
N ASN A 6 9.13 -6.59 23.52
CA ASN A 6 10.49 -6.96 23.14
C ASN A 6 10.44 -8.13 22.17
N ILE A 7 11.09 -7.99 21.01
CA ILE A 7 11.22 -9.06 20.02
C ILE A 7 12.70 -9.30 19.72
N SER A 8 13.06 -10.54 19.39
CA SER A 8 14.38 -10.88 18.85
C SER A 8 14.36 -10.97 17.32
N ARG A 9 13.22 -11.38 16.75
CA ARG A 9 12.99 -11.56 15.31
C ARG A 9 11.53 -11.32 14.96
N PHE A 10 11.25 -11.16 13.67
CA PHE A 10 9.89 -11.13 13.15
C PHE A 10 9.44 -12.53 12.78
N HIS A 11 8.46 -13.05 13.52
CA HIS A 11 7.89 -14.37 13.29
C HIS A 11 6.62 -14.26 12.45
N TYR A 12 6.52 -15.10 11.43
CA TYR A 12 5.35 -15.24 10.59
C TYR A 12 4.93 -16.70 10.54
N GLY A 13 3.66 -16.99 10.83
CA GLY A 13 3.13 -18.33 10.61
C GLY A 13 2.93 -18.60 9.11
N GLN A 14 2.91 -19.88 8.72
CA GLN A 14 2.59 -20.26 7.33
C GLN A 14 1.26 -19.66 6.82
N GLU A 15 0.24 -19.59 7.67
CA GLU A 15 -1.04 -18.97 7.35
C GLU A 15 -0.91 -17.48 7.01
N ASP A 16 -0.05 -16.74 7.74
CA ASP A 16 0.20 -15.32 7.46
C ASP A 16 0.87 -15.13 6.11
N ILE A 17 1.81 -16.01 5.76
CA ILE A 17 2.51 -15.95 4.47
C ILE A 17 1.54 -16.24 3.33
N SER A 18 0.72 -17.30 3.45
CA SER A 18 -0.28 -17.65 2.45
C SER A 18 -1.35 -16.58 2.28
N GLU A 19 -1.82 -15.96 3.36
CA GLU A 19 -2.77 -14.85 3.29
C GLU A 19 -2.15 -13.64 2.59
N LEU A 20 -0.94 -13.23 2.98
CA LEU A 20 -0.24 -12.09 2.38
C LEU A 20 0.08 -12.33 0.89
N GLU A 21 0.47 -13.54 0.53
CA GLU A 21 0.70 -13.92 -0.87
C GLU A 21 -0.58 -13.72 -1.68
N ASN A 22 -1.68 -14.39 -1.30
CA ASN A 22 -2.94 -14.30 -2.03
C ASN A 22 -3.49 -12.86 -2.06
N ALA A 23 -3.55 -12.20 -0.90
CA ALA A 23 -4.06 -10.83 -0.79
C ALA A 23 -3.23 -9.85 -1.62
N SER A 24 -1.91 -9.98 -1.63
CA SER A 24 -1.03 -9.07 -2.39
C SER A 24 -1.24 -9.17 -3.91
N LEU A 25 -1.52 -10.37 -4.42
CA LEU A 25 -1.81 -10.59 -5.84
C LEU A 25 -3.18 -10.02 -6.23
N GLN A 26 -4.20 -10.19 -5.37
CA GLN A 26 -5.51 -9.59 -5.58
C GLN A 26 -5.45 -8.05 -5.53
N VAL A 27 -4.71 -7.49 -4.56
CA VAL A 27 -4.45 -6.05 -4.48
C VAL A 27 -3.74 -5.56 -5.75
N LEU A 28 -2.71 -6.28 -6.22
CA LEU A 28 -2.00 -5.92 -7.45
C LEU A 28 -2.95 -5.89 -8.66
N HIS A 29 -3.85 -6.87 -8.78
CA HIS A 29 -4.85 -6.92 -9.84
C HIS A 29 -5.73 -5.66 -9.85
N ILE A 30 -6.29 -5.29 -8.70
CA ILE A 30 -7.14 -4.10 -8.54
C ILE A 30 -6.37 -2.82 -8.88
N PHE A 31 -5.09 -2.72 -8.46
CA PHE A 31 -4.22 -1.59 -8.76
C PHE A 31 -3.98 -1.45 -10.26
N GLU A 32 -3.57 -2.52 -10.95
CA GLU A 32 -3.29 -2.48 -12.38
C GLU A 32 -4.56 -2.27 -13.22
N LYS A 33 -5.70 -2.85 -12.81
CA LYS A 33 -7.01 -2.61 -13.42
C LYS A 33 -7.39 -1.12 -13.34
N THR A 34 -7.27 -0.52 -12.15
CA THR A 34 -7.57 0.90 -11.94
C THR A 34 -6.62 1.79 -12.73
N LYS A 35 -5.31 1.50 -12.67
CA LYS A 35 -4.27 2.23 -13.39
C LYS A 35 -4.50 2.21 -14.90
N ARG A 36 -4.85 1.06 -15.47
CA ARG A 36 -5.14 0.90 -16.91
C ARG A 36 -6.28 1.79 -17.37
N VAL A 37 -7.37 1.85 -16.62
CA VAL A 37 -8.49 2.73 -16.94
C VAL A 37 -8.07 4.19 -16.83
N LEU A 38 -7.45 4.59 -15.72
CA LEU A 38 -7.04 5.99 -15.57
C LEU A 38 -6.04 6.44 -16.65
N SER A 39 -5.12 5.58 -17.09
CA SER A 39 -4.20 5.91 -18.19
C SER A 39 -4.88 6.20 -19.53
N GLN A 40 -6.12 5.74 -19.74
CA GLN A 40 -6.88 5.99 -20.96
C GLN A 40 -7.62 7.34 -20.92
N TYR A 41 -8.00 7.81 -19.73
CA TYR A 41 -8.91 8.95 -19.57
C TYR A 41 -8.30 10.17 -18.88
N VAL A 42 -7.23 10.00 -18.11
CA VAL A 42 -6.56 11.09 -17.41
C VAL A 42 -5.53 11.74 -18.34
N PRO A 43 -5.63 13.04 -18.63
CA PRO A 43 -4.63 13.78 -19.40
C PRO A 43 -3.23 13.63 -18.79
N GLU A 44 -2.21 13.53 -19.65
CA GLU A 44 -0.82 13.35 -19.23
C GLU A 44 -0.33 14.42 -18.24
N SER A 45 -0.74 15.68 -18.45
CA SER A 45 -0.41 16.80 -17.56
C SER A 45 -0.93 16.60 -16.13
N LEU A 46 -2.16 16.08 -15.99
CA LEU A 46 -2.74 15.75 -14.69
C LEU A 46 -2.07 14.51 -14.10
N TRP A 47 -1.80 13.49 -14.90
CA TRP A 47 -1.09 12.30 -14.43
C TRP A 47 0.29 12.66 -13.87
N SER A 48 1.09 13.42 -14.60
CA SER A 48 2.41 13.89 -14.18
C SER A 48 2.33 14.75 -12.92
N ALA A 49 1.35 15.66 -12.84
CA ALA A 49 1.17 16.52 -11.66
C ALA A 49 0.88 15.72 -10.39
N VAL A 50 0.12 14.64 -10.46
CA VAL A 50 -0.32 13.88 -9.28
C VAL A 50 0.63 12.73 -8.97
N CYS A 51 1.07 11.98 -9.99
CA CYS A 51 1.93 10.81 -9.85
C CYS A 51 3.43 11.15 -9.82
N GLY A 52 3.84 12.33 -10.31
CA GLY A 52 5.24 12.76 -10.39
C GLY A 52 6.02 12.18 -11.58
N THR A 53 5.39 11.36 -12.42
CA THR A 53 5.96 10.75 -13.63
C THR A 53 4.90 10.67 -14.73
N SER A 54 5.31 10.71 -16.01
CA SER A 54 4.42 10.45 -17.16
C SER A 54 4.13 8.95 -17.31
N PRO A 55 2.93 8.52 -17.79
CA PRO A 55 2.62 7.11 -18.05
C PRO A 55 3.61 6.43 -18.99
N ASP A 56 4.07 7.17 -20.01
CA ASP A 56 4.91 6.64 -21.10
C ASP A 56 6.35 6.38 -20.64
N ALA A 57 6.83 7.12 -19.63
CA ALA A 57 8.14 6.88 -19.04
C ALA A 57 8.25 5.53 -18.31
N VAL A 58 7.12 4.93 -17.90
CA VAL A 58 7.08 3.59 -17.29
C VAL A 58 6.99 2.51 -18.38
N ALA A 59 6.29 2.78 -19.49
CA ALA A 59 6.16 1.86 -20.61
C ALA A 59 7.45 1.76 -21.45
N SER A 60 8.17 2.87 -21.66
CA SER A 60 9.44 2.89 -22.40
C SER A 60 10.56 2.12 -21.69
N VAL A 61 10.53 2.09 -20.35
CA VAL A 61 11.46 1.30 -19.52
C VAL A 61 11.18 -0.21 -19.64
N SER A 62 9.92 -0.56 -19.88
CA SER A 62 9.46 -1.95 -20.02
C SER A 62 9.84 -2.58 -21.38
N GLN A 63 10.15 -1.76 -22.40
CA GLN A 63 10.54 -2.22 -23.73
C GLN A 63 12.03 -2.62 -23.85
N ASP A 64 12.90 -2.20 -22.92
CA ASP A 64 14.36 -2.45 -23.01
C ASP A 64 14.80 -3.79 -22.37
N GLY A 65 13.83 -4.67 -22.05
CA GLY A 65 14.06 -6.07 -21.64
C GLY A 65 14.83 -6.30 -20.32
N THR A 66 15.33 -5.23 -19.68
CA THR A 66 16.28 -5.28 -18.57
C THR A 66 15.81 -4.55 -17.31
N ALA A 67 14.74 -3.77 -17.38
CA ALA A 67 14.22 -3.06 -16.22
C ALA A 67 13.18 -3.90 -15.47
N ARG A 68 13.65 -4.55 -14.40
CA ARG A 68 12.77 -5.20 -13.42
C ARG A 68 12.05 -4.10 -12.64
N VAL A 69 10.72 -4.00 -12.80
CA VAL A 69 9.90 -3.11 -11.97
C VAL A 69 9.63 -3.85 -10.68
N ASP A 70 10.45 -3.58 -9.67
CA ASP A 70 10.24 -4.13 -8.34
C ASP A 70 9.11 -3.33 -7.67
N MET A 71 8.09 -4.05 -7.24
CA MET A 71 6.89 -3.49 -6.63
C MET A 71 6.89 -3.83 -5.16
N PHE A 72 6.55 -2.87 -4.32
CA PHE A 72 6.59 -3.00 -2.88
C PHE A 72 5.27 -2.58 -2.25
N GLN A 73 4.56 -3.54 -1.70
CA GLN A 73 3.34 -3.28 -0.94
C GLN A 73 3.64 -3.15 0.54
N LYS A 74 2.92 -2.25 1.21
CA LYS A 74 3.04 -2.03 2.65
C LYS A 74 1.81 -2.54 3.36
N TRP A 75 2.06 -3.40 4.33
CA TRP A 75 1.05 -4.09 5.11
C TRP A 75 1.29 -3.89 6.61
N VAL A 76 0.21 -3.94 7.38
CA VAL A 76 0.22 -3.94 8.84
C VAL A 76 -0.75 -5.00 9.34
N LYS A 77 -0.34 -5.76 10.37
CA LYS A 77 -1.23 -6.71 11.05
C LYS A 77 -1.99 -5.96 12.13
N ALA A 78 -3.25 -5.63 11.86
CA ALA A 78 -4.15 -5.03 12.83
C ALA A 78 -4.83 -6.13 13.67
N PRO A 79 -5.49 -5.79 14.80
CA PRO A 79 -6.26 -6.78 15.57
C PRO A 79 -7.33 -7.52 14.75
N GLY A 80 -7.85 -6.88 13.70
CA GLY A 80 -8.84 -7.47 12.77
C GLY A 80 -8.26 -8.09 11.51
N GLY A 81 -6.95 -8.39 11.46
CA GLY A 81 -6.29 -9.01 10.31
C GLY A 81 -5.34 -8.07 9.55
N TRP A 82 -4.86 -8.53 8.41
CA TRP A 82 -3.93 -7.76 7.57
C TRP A 82 -4.61 -6.57 6.92
N LYS A 83 -3.90 -5.44 6.88
CA LYS A 83 -4.35 -4.20 6.21
C LYS A 83 -3.28 -3.67 5.28
N PHE A 84 -3.68 -3.42 4.05
CA PHE A 84 -2.90 -2.79 3.02
C PHE A 84 -2.94 -1.27 3.18
N ILE A 85 -1.77 -0.65 3.38
CA ILE A 85 -1.65 0.79 3.68
C ILE A 85 -0.96 1.59 2.58
N GLY A 86 -0.37 0.94 1.58
CA GLY A 86 0.27 1.66 0.49
C GLY A 86 1.07 0.78 -0.46
N TYR A 87 1.40 1.37 -1.60
CA TYR A 87 2.09 0.72 -2.71
C TYR A 87 3.19 1.63 -3.25
N GLU A 88 4.35 1.05 -3.53
CA GLU A 88 5.51 1.71 -4.09
C GLU A 88 5.99 0.92 -5.30
N THR A 89 6.33 1.63 -6.37
CA THR A 89 7.07 1.05 -7.49
C THR A 89 8.49 1.58 -7.40
N GLU A 90 9.46 0.70 -7.19
CA GLU A 90 10.87 1.06 -7.25
C GLU A 90 11.30 0.99 -8.72
N THR A 91 11.41 2.16 -9.36
CA THR A 91 12.15 2.27 -10.63
C THR A 91 13.58 2.64 -10.29
N LEU A 92 14.53 1.81 -10.73
CA LEU A 92 15.97 1.89 -10.44
C LEU A 92 16.62 3.26 -10.74
N ASN A 93 15.94 4.17 -11.45
CA ASN A 93 16.48 5.46 -11.90
C ASN A 93 15.76 6.70 -11.33
N SER A 94 14.84 6.58 -10.36
CA SER A 94 14.18 7.76 -9.76
C SER A 94 14.97 8.33 -8.58
N SER A 95 15.86 9.27 -8.87
CA SER A 95 16.75 9.96 -7.91
C SER A 95 16.04 10.91 -6.92
N SER A 96 14.70 10.93 -6.86
CA SER A 96 13.96 11.76 -5.91
C SER A 96 13.07 10.94 -4.98
N GLU A 97 13.44 10.86 -3.70
CA GLU A 97 12.63 10.24 -2.65
C GLU A 97 11.22 10.85 -2.55
N GLN A 98 11.07 12.11 -2.97
CA GLN A 98 9.80 12.84 -2.97
C GLN A 98 8.73 12.22 -3.89
N ASN A 99 9.13 11.49 -4.94
CA ASN A 99 8.19 10.87 -5.89
C ASN A 99 7.85 9.41 -5.55
N LYS A 100 8.59 8.79 -4.61
CA LYS A 100 8.37 7.39 -4.23
C LYS A 100 6.98 7.19 -3.63
N GLY A 101 6.21 6.30 -4.26
CA GLY A 101 4.86 5.93 -3.84
C GLY A 101 3.78 7.00 -4.04
N ARG A 102 4.04 8.09 -4.78
CA ARG A 102 3.01 9.09 -5.10
C ARG A 102 1.86 8.49 -5.92
N MET A 103 2.19 7.82 -7.01
CA MET A 103 1.23 7.09 -7.84
C MET A 103 0.44 6.06 -7.03
N GLY A 104 1.13 5.26 -6.21
CA GLY A 104 0.48 4.25 -5.38
C GLY A 104 -0.53 4.83 -4.39
N ARG A 105 -0.22 5.98 -3.76
CA ARG A 105 -1.16 6.68 -2.86
C ARG A 105 -2.35 7.27 -3.61
N PHE A 106 -2.11 7.85 -4.80
CA PHE A 106 -3.17 8.39 -5.63
C PHE A 106 -4.13 7.28 -6.07
N LEU A 107 -3.60 6.17 -6.57
CA LEU A 107 -4.39 5.00 -6.95
C LEU A 107 -5.16 4.42 -5.76
N HIS A 108 -4.54 4.30 -4.58
CA HIS A 108 -5.23 3.85 -3.36
C HIS A 108 -6.46 4.73 -3.06
N MET A 109 -6.31 6.06 -3.10
CA MET A 109 -7.43 6.98 -2.89
C MET A 109 -8.54 6.81 -3.94
N ILE A 110 -8.19 6.65 -5.22
CA ILE A 110 -9.18 6.42 -6.28
C ILE A 110 -9.91 5.09 -6.07
N ILE A 111 -9.19 4.01 -5.76
CA ILE A 111 -9.76 2.68 -5.51
C ILE A 111 -10.77 2.75 -4.36
N TRP A 112 -10.37 3.35 -3.22
CA TRP A 112 -11.27 3.51 -2.07
C TRP A 112 -12.52 4.33 -2.43
N SER A 113 -12.33 5.44 -3.15
CA SER A 113 -13.43 6.32 -3.56
C SER A 113 -14.42 5.62 -4.52
N LEU A 114 -13.91 4.76 -5.42
CA LEU A 114 -14.73 3.97 -6.33
C LEU A 114 -15.48 2.88 -5.58
N TYR A 115 -14.82 2.16 -4.67
CA TYR A 115 -15.45 1.17 -3.80
C TYR A 115 -16.65 1.75 -3.06
N GLU A 116 -16.49 2.87 -2.34
CA GLU A 116 -17.60 3.45 -1.57
C GLU A 116 -18.75 3.90 -2.45
N LYS A 117 -18.47 4.46 -3.63
CA LYS A 117 -19.50 4.87 -4.59
C LYS A 117 -20.25 3.67 -5.16
N ILE A 118 -19.53 2.59 -5.48
CA ILE A 118 -20.14 1.36 -5.99
C ILE A 118 -21.04 0.76 -4.92
N VAL A 119 -20.56 0.62 -3.68
CA VAL A 119 -21.37 0.10 -2.56
C VAL A 119 -22.59 0.98 -2.32
N MET A 120 -22.44 2.31 -2.31
CA MET A 120 -23.54 3.25 -2.10
C MET A 120 -24.60 3.19 -3.22
N LEU A 121 -24.16 3.00 -4.47
CA LEU A 121 -25.02 3.04 -5.65
C LEU A 121 -25.38 1.64 -6.19
N HIS A 122 -25.01 0.57 -5.48
CA HIS A 122 -25.17 -0.81 -5.94
C HIS A 122 -26.57 -1.14 -6.51
N PRO A 123 -27.70 -0.69 -5.92
CA PRO A 123 -29.02 -0.94 -6.48
C PRO A 123 -29.25 -0.35 -7.88
N PHE A 124 -28.50 0.69 -8.25
CA PHE A 124 -28.63 1.41 -9.51
C PHE A 124 -27.62 0.98 -10.58
N LEU A 125 -26.47 0.43 -10.17
CA LEU A 125 -25.38 0.07 -11.08
C LEU A 125 -25.58 -1.28 -11.78
N GLY A 126 -26.42 -2.16 -11.23
CA GLY A 126 -26.63 -3.50 -11.80
C GLY A 126 -25.30 -4.26 -11.96
N SER A 127 -25.12 -4.92 -13.10
CA SER A 127 -23.90 -5.67 -13.44
C SER A 127 -22.79 -4.84 -14.09
N GLU A 128 -22.92 -3.52 -14.13
CA GLU A 128 -21.97 -2.61 -14.81
C GLU A 128 -20.96 -1.97 -13.86
N ALA A 129 -20.89 -2.44 -12.60
CA ALA A 129 -19.93 -1.92 -11.63
C ALA A 129 -18.48 -2.14 -12.10
N PHE A 130 -17.62 -1.15 -11.85
CA PHE A 130 -16.21 -1.23 -12.25
C PHE A 130 -15.47 -2.34 -11.50
N PHE A 131 -15.77 -2.51 -10.21
CA PHE A 131 -15.30 -3.63 -9.41
C PHE A 131 -16.40 -4.69 -9.29
N ASP A 132 -16.03 -5.96 -9.47
CA ASP A 132 -16.91 -7.08 -9.22
C ASP A 132 -17.01 -7.41 -7.71
N GLY A 133 -17.84 -8.41 -7.36
CA GLY A 133 -18.08 -8.76 -5.95
C GLY A 133 -16.81 -9.21 -5.22
N GLU A 134 -15.95 -9.99 -5.86
CA GLU A 134 -14.71 -10.47 -5.25
C GLU A 134 -13.73 -9.32 -5.03
N GLU A 135 -13.59 -8.41 -6.01
CA GLU A 135 -12.76 -7.22 -5.88
C GLU A 135 -13.27 -6.28 -4.78
N LEU A 136 -14.59 -6.07 -4.68
CA LEU A 136 -15.18 -5.26 -3.61
C LEU A 136 -14.90 -5.86 -2.22
N ASP A 137 -14.96 -7.19 -2.08
CA ASP A 137 -14.64 -7.89 -0.84
C ASP A 137 -13.16 -7.72 -0.48
N VAL A 138 -12.26 -7.84 -1.45
CA VAL A 138 -10.82 -7.59 -1.26
C VAL A 138 -10.56 -6.14 -0.82
N ILE A 139 -11.20 -5.16 -1.46
CA ILE A 139 -11.05 -3.75 -1.08
C ILE A 139 -11.56 -3.52 0.34
N ALA A 140 -12.77 -3.99 0.66
CA ALA A 140 -13.35 -3.86 1.99
C ALA A 140 -12.49 -4.52 3.07
N HIS A 141 -11.92 -5.68 2.75
CA HIS A 141 -11.16 -6.48 3.71
C HIS A 141 -9.76 -5.92 3.95
N TYR A 142 -9.03 -5.52 2.91
CA TYR A 142 -7.61 -5.17 3.04
C TYR A 142 -7.31 -3.68 2.95
N PHE A 143 -8.00 -2.91 2.10
CA PHE A 143 -7.62 -1.52 1.86
C PHE A 143 -7.97 -0.62 3.05
N VAL A 144 -7.06 0.30 3.35
CA VAL A 144 -7.27 1.28 4.42
C VAL A 144 -7.93 2.54 3.85
N PRO A 145 -9.04 3.02 4.46
CA PRO A 145 -9.76 4.18 3.96
C PRO A 145 -8.85 5.38 3.73
N THR A 146 -8.87 5.89 2.50
CA THR A 146 -7.98 6.98 2.06
C THR A 146 -8.78 8.00 1.26
N TYR A 147 -8.72 9.26 1.69
CA TYR A 147 -9.57 10.34 1.20
C TYR A 147 -8.76 11.59 0.85
N ILE A 148 -9.34 12.47 0.03
CA ILE A 148 -8.84 13.84 -0.21
C ILE A 148 -9.28 14.85 0.86
N SER A 149 -10.21 14.46 1.73
CA SER A 149 -10.74 15.27 2.83
C SER A 149 -10.75 14.45 4.11
N ALA A 150 -10.44 15.08 5.25
CA ALA A 150 -10.51 14.42 6.54
C ALA A 150 -11.97 14.20 7.03
N VAL A 151 -12.95 14.85 6.41
CA VAL A 151 -14.35 14.88 6.89
C VAL A 151 -14.93 13.48 7.16
N PRO A 152 -14.81 12.47 6.26
CA PRO A 152 -15.36 11.14 6.53
C PRO A 152 -14.76 10.48 7.77
N LEU A 153 -13.44 10.63 7.96
CA LEU A 153 -12.72 10.05 9.10
C LEU A 153 -13.09 10.76 10.41
N VAL A 154 -13.19 12.09 10.39
CA VAL A 154 -13.59 12.90 11.56
C VAL A 154 -15.02 12.57 11.99
N GLN A 155 -15.96 12.48 11.03
CA GLN A 155 -17.35 12.13 11.33
C GLN A 155 -17.50 10.72 11.92
N GLN A 156 -16.62 9.80 11.53
CA GLN A 156 -16.58 8.44 12.07
C GLN A 156 -15.77 8.34 13.39
N GLY A 157 -15.19 9.44 13.88
CA GLY A 157 -14.36 9.43 15.09
C GLY A 157 -13.04 8.67 14.92
N LYS A 158 -12.55 8.51 13.68
CA LYS A 158 -11.35 7.73 13.37
C LYS A 158 -10.10 8.59 13.38
N ALA A 159 -9.02 8.06 13.98
CA ALA A 159 -7.69 8.64 13.85
C ALA A 159 -7.17 8.51 12.42
N TYR A 160 -6.37 9.47 11.97
CA TYR A 160 -5.84 9.49 10.61
C TYR A 160 -4.46 10.14 10.54
N LYS A 161 -3.74 9.84 9.46
CA LYS A 161 -2.48 10.49 9.09
C LYS A 161 -2.68 11.35 7.84
N THR A 162 -2.04 12.51 7.82
CA THR A 162 -1.96 13.37 6.64
C THR A 162 -0.74 13.00 5.81
N ILE A 163 -0.92 12.86 4.50
CA ILE A 163 0.12 12.48 3.55
C ILE A 163 0.23 13.57 2.49
N GLN A 164 1.45 14.08 2.30
CA GLN A 164 1.77 15.00 1.22
C GLN A 164 2.27 14.21 0.01
N ALA A 165 1.48 14.14 -1.07
CA ALA A 165 1.77 13.33 -2.25
C ALA A 165 1.43 14.06 -3.57
N GLY A 166 1.79 15.34 -3.68
CA GLY A 166 1.34 16.24 -4.77
C GLY A 166 -0.07 16.78 -4.56
N ILE A 167 -0.94 15.94 -3.98
CA ILE A 167 -2.18 16.34 -3.31
C ILE A 167 -2.12 15.93 -1.84
N VAL A 168 -2.89 16.62 -1.00
CA VAL A 168 -3.05 16.25 0.41
C VAL A 168 -4.03 15.09 0.51
N LEU A 169 -3.60 14.01 1.15
CA LEU A 169 -4.43 12.83 1.41
C LEU A 169 -4.55 12.59 2.91
N TYR A 170 -5.68 12.02 3.31
CA TYR A 170 -5.99 11.62 4.68
C TYR A 170 -6.28 10.12 4.66
N GLN A 171 -5.42 9.34 5.30
CA GLN A 171 -5.59 7.88 5.41
C GLN A 171 -5.87 7.52 6.86
N GLU A 172 -6.85 6.64 7.08
CA GLU A 172 -7.14 6.09 8.40
C GLU A 172 -5.84 5.55 9.05
N HIS A 173 -5.68 5.84 10.33
CA HIS A 173 -4.53 5.38 11.09
C HIS A 173 -4.80 3.98 11.61
N ILE A 174 -4.12 2.99 11.03
CA ILE A 174 -4.08 1.64 11.57
C ILE A 174 -2.89 1.53 12.51
N GLU A 175 -3.16 1.18 13.77
CA GLU A 175 -2.13 0.98 14.78
C GLU A 175 -1.31 -0.26 14.44
N ALA A 176 0.00 -0.06 14.30
CA ALA A 176 0.97 -1.12 14.10
C ALA A 176 1.56 -1.55 15.45
N PRO A 177 1.91 -2.84 15.63
CA PRO A 177 2.55 -3.29 16.86
C PRO A 177 3.83 -2.50 17.16
N ALA A 178 3.88 -1.84 18.32
CA ALA A 178 5.08 -1.15 18.78
C ALA A 178 6.02 -2.15 19.45
N VAL A 179 7.26 -2.19 18.99
CA VAL A 179 8.25 -3.18 19.44
C VAL A 179 9.60 -2.54 19.73
N ILE A 180 10.37 -3.22 20.57
CA ILE A 180 11.77 -2.94 20.84
C ILE A 180 12.54 -4.18 20.40
N MET A 181 13.56 -3.99 19.58
CA MET A 181 14.40 -5.07 19.11
C MET A 181 15.86 -4.81 19.46
N GLN A 182 16.56 -5.85 19.90
CA GLN A 182 18.00 -5.80 20.10
C GLN A 182 18.70 -6.02 18.76
N SER A 183 19.49 -5.05 18.32
CA SER A 183 20.33 -5.12 17.12
C SER A 183 21.81 -5.00 17.49
N GLU A 184 22.72 -5.34 16.57
CA GLU A 184 24.17 -5.20 16.80
C GLU A 184 24.58 -3.77 17.17
N GLY A 185 23.83 -2.75 16.70
CA GLY A 185 24.04 -1.33 17.02
C GLY A 185 23.30 -0.81 18.26
N GLY A 186 22.62 -1.68 19.01
CA GLY A 186 21.84 -1.31 20.20
C GLY A 186 20.34 -1.59 20.09
N LEU A 187 19.56 -1.03 21.01
CA LEU A 187 18.10 -1.17 21.03
C LEU A 187 17.46 -0.29 19.97
N LEU A 188 16.68 -0.90 19.09
CA LEU A 188 15.90 -0.23 18.06
C LEU A 188 14.42 -0.26 18.44
N GLU A 189 13.83 0.93 18.59
CA GLU A 189 12.39 1.06 18.87
C GLU A 189 11.64 1.52 17.63
N GLY A 190 10.49 0.90 17.36
CA GLY A 190 9.68 1.30 16.23
C GLY A 190 8.39 0.51 16.11
N ASN A 191 7.71 0.73 14.99
CA ASN A 191 6.48 0.03 14.67
C ASN A 191 6.78 -1.08 13.67
N TRP A 192 6.31 -2.30 13.96
CA TRP A 192 6.42 -3.43 13.06
C TRP A 192 5.50 -3.25 11.85
N MET A 193 6.12 -3.20 10.68
CA MET A 193 5.45 -3.21 9.39
C MET A 193 5.89 -4.42 8.55
N THR A 194 5.02 -4.89 7.66
CA THR A 194 5.36 -5.95 6.70
C THR A 194 5.41 -5.37 5.30
N GLY A 195 6.57 -5.48 4.64
CA GLY A 195 6.67 -5.30 3.20
C GLY A 195 6.32 -6.58 2.46
N VAL A 196 5.66 -6.49 1.32
CA VAL A 196 5.54 -7.59 0.36
C VAL A 196 6.19 -7.14 -0.94
N ASN A 197 7.22 -7.88 -1.38
CA ASN A 197 7.87 -7.66 -2.66
C ASN A 197 7.09 -8.39 -3.74
N LEU A 198 6.87 -7.73 -4.86
CA LEU A 198 6.26 -8.29 -6.05
C LEU A 198 7.16 -8.01 -7.25
N ASP A 199 7.20 -8.95 -8.19
CA ASP A 199 7.90 -8.81 -9.46
C ASP A 199 7.05 -9.31 -10.64
N ALA A 200 7.67 -9.50 -11.80
CA ALA A 200 6.98 -10.01 -13.00
C ALA A 200 6.37 -11.41 -12.81
N GLY A 201 6.91 -12.21 -11.89
CA GLY A 201 6.40 -13.53 -11.52
C GLY A 201 5.30 -13.51 -10.45
N GLY A 202 4.95 -12.34 -9.90
CA GLY A 202 3.98 -12.20 -8.83
C GLY A 202 4.64 -12.05 -7.47
N PHE A 203 4.28 -12.89 -6.50
CA PHE A 203 4.77 -12.82 -5.13
C PHE A 203 6.26 -13.18 -5.04
N ALA A 204 7.08 -12.24 -4.59
CA ALA A 204 8.54 -12.39 -4.49
C ALA A 204 9.03 -12.44 -3.02
N GLY A 205 8.11 -12.67 -2.08
CA GLY A 205 8.41 -12.82 -0.66
C GLY A 205 8.10 -11.58 0.18
N ILE A 206 8.20 -11.76 1.49
CA ILE A 206 7.99 -10.70 2.47
C ILE A 206 9.31 -10.02 2.87
N ARG A 207 9.21 -8.77 3.27
CA ARG A 207 10.33 -7.95 3.72
C ARG A 207 9.89 -7.12 4.94
N PRO A 208 9.91 -7.70 6.15
CA PRO A 208 9.53 -6.97 7.35
C PRO A 208 10.49 -5.83 7.65
N TYR A 209 9.98 -4.80 8.32
CA TYR A 209 10.78 -3.67 8.76
C TYR A 209 10.21 -3.00 10.00
N LEU A 210 11.10 -2.39 10.79
CA LEU A 210 10.72 -1.41 11.78
C LEU A 210 10.64 -0.03 11.14
N LYS A 211 9.50 0.63 11.31
CA LYS A 211 9.40 2.06 11.08
C LYS A 211 9.79 2.79 12.36
N VAL A 212 10.98 3.38 12.35
CA VAL A 212 11.52 4.12 13.51
C VAL A 212 10.92 5.54 13.58
N PRO A 213 11.00 6.24 14.72
CA PRO A 213 10.43 7.58 14.88
C PRO A 213 10.96 8.63 13.87
N GLY A 214 12.19 8.48 13.39
CA GLY A 214 12.78 9.32 12.34
C GLY A 214 12.16 9.12 10.95
N GLY A 215 11.33 8.08 10.78
CA GLY A 215 10.65 7.75 9.54
C GLY A 215 11.42 6.77 8.65
N GLU A 216 12.67 6.45 8.98
CA GLU A 216 13.45 5.42 8.29
C GLU A 216 12.85 4.02 8.46
N ARG A 217 13.22 3.12 7.55
CA ARG A 217 12.88 1.69 7.61
C ARG A 217 14.13 0.90 7.93
N ALA A 218 14.12 0.21 9.06
CA ALA A 218 15.13 -0.78 9.37
C ALA A 218 14.61 -2.16 8.92
N TYR A 219 15.05 -2.61 7.74
CA TYR A 219 14.68 -3.90 7.17
C TYR A 219 15.38 -5.06 7.87
N MET A 220 14.68 -6.19 7.97
CA MET A 220 15.14 -7.35 8.72
C MET A 220 14.70 -8.65 8.03
N GLU A 221 15.32 -9.75 8.42
CA GLU A 221 14.91 -11.08 7.96
C GLU A 221 13.61 -11.51 8.66
N ALA A 222 12.76 -12.21 7.91
CA ALA A 222 11.59 -12.88 8.45
C ALA A 222 11.96 -14.32 8.84
N GLU A 223 11.51 -14.76 10.01
CA GLU A 223 11.55 -16.17 10.40
C GLU A 223 10.14 -16.76 10.22
N ILE A 224 10.03 -17.73 9.31
CA ILE A 224 8.78 -18.42 9.04
C ILE A 224 8.71 -19.64 9.96
N ILE A 225 7.62 -19.74 10.73
CA ILE A 225 7.39 -20.80 11.73
C ILE A 225 6.12 -21.60 11.45
#